data_AF-A0A7R7IDG2-F1
#
_entry.id   AF-A0A7R7IDG2-F1
#
_cell.length_a   1.000
_cell.length_b   1.000
_cell.length_c   1.000
_cell.angle_alpha   90.00
_cell.angle_beta   90.00
_cell.angle_gamma   90.00
#
_symmetry.space_group_name_H-M   'P 1'
#
loop_
_entity.id
_entity.type
_entity.pdbx_description
1 polymer ?
#
loop_
_entity_poly.entity_id
_entity_poly.type
_entity_poly.pdbx_seq_one_letter_code
_entity_poly.pdbx_strand_id
1 'polypeptide(L)'
;MSSYSSIEFDFAKALSQANEIDEIARDLNTLASNKFDTTMQSLSSNWKGDSANKYLKKGVTLQTYMGTSVKNLNTVADNIRAVAKRIYEAEMEAKRIAEARERSHKSKQ
;
A
#
# COMPACT_ATOMS: atom_id res chain seq x y z
N MET A 1 19.42 20.16 11.07
CA MET A 1 18.25 19.59 11.78
C MET A 1 17.05 19.75 10.86
N SER A 2 16.27 18.69 10.63
CA SER A 2 15.04 18.76 9.83
C SER A 2 14.10 19.81 10.45
N SER A 3 13.45 20.62 9.62
CA SER A 3 12.45 21.57 10.11
C SER A 3 11.17 20.81 10.44
N TYR A 4 10.31 21.39 11.29
CA TYR A 4 9.00 20.79 11.58
C TYR A 4 8.21 20.55 10.27
N SER A 5 8.24 21.53 9.36
CA SER A 5 7.56 21.45 8.07
C SER A 5 8.12 20.35 7.16
N SER A 6 9.43 20.08 7.17
CA SER A 6 9.98 18.98 6.36
C SER A 6 9.59 17.61 6.91
N ILE A 7 9.58 17.44 8.24
CA ILE A 7 9.15 16.20 8.90
C ILE A 7 7.68 15.89 8.57
N GLU A 8 6.80 16.89 8.67
CA GLU A 8 5.39 16.73 8.30
C GLU A 8 5.20 16.44 6.81
N PHE A 9 5.95 17.13 5.95
CA PHE A 9 5.86 16.95 4.50
C PHE A 9 6.27 15.52 4.09
N ASP A 10 7.39 15.02 4.60
CA ASP A 10 7.87 13.67 4.30
C ASP A 10 6.91 12.60 4.82
N PHE A 11 6.34 12.80 6.02
CA PHE A 11 5.30 11.93 6.56
C PHE A 11 4.05 11.92 5.68
N ALA A 12 3.53 13.09 5.31
CA ALA A 12 2.36 13.22 4.45
C ALA A 12 2.58 12.58 3.06
N LYS A 13 3.78 12.74 2.50
CA LYS A 13 4.18 12.11 1.23
C LYS A 13 4.15 10.58 1.33
N ALA A 14 4.67 10.01 2.42
CA ALA A 14 4.62 8.57 2.63
C ALA A 14 3.18 8.05 2.76
N LEU A 15 2.30 8.80 3.42
CA LEU A 15 0.87 8.45 3.48
C LEU A 15 0.19 8.50 2.11
N SER A 16 0.52 9.50 1.28
CA SER A 16 0.03 9.59 -0.10
C SER A 16 0.42 8.35 -0.91
N GLN A 17 1.68 7.95 -0.84
CA GLN A 17 2.17 6.75 -1.54
C GLN A 17 1.45 5.47 -1.10
N ALA A 18 1.18 5.32 0.19
CA ALA A 18 0.41 4.18 0.70
C ALA A 18 -1.03 4.19 0.17
N ASN A 19 -1.65 5.37 0.04
CA ASN A 19 -3.00 5.49 -0.50
C ASN A 19 -3.06 5.16 -2.01
N GLU A 20 -2.07 5.57 -2.78
CA GLU A 20 -1.95 5.20 -4.21
C GLU A 20 -1.87 3.67 -4.39
N ILE A 21 -1.13 2.99 -3.51
CA ILE A 21 -1.04 1.52 -3.53
C ILE A 21 -2.40 0.87 -3.22
N ASP A 22 -3.15 1.41 -2.25
CA ASP A 22 -4.50 0.90 -1.93
C ASP A 22 -5.48 1.12 -3.08
N GLU A 23 -5.36 2.22 -3.82
CA GLU A 23 -6.17 2.45 -5.03
C GLU A 23 -5.86 1.41 -6.10
N ILE A 24 -4.58 1.14 -6.38
CA ILE A 24 -4.16 0.09 -7.33
C ILE A 24 -4.68 -1.29 -6.88
N ALA A 25 -4.59 -1.60 -5.58
CA ALA A 25 -5.09 -2.85 -5.02
C ALA A 25 -6.62 -2.98 -5.19
N ARG A 26 -7.36 -1.88 -4.97
CA ARG A 26 -8.82 -1.83 -5.18
C ARG A 26 -9.19 -2.03 -6.64
N ASP A 27 -8.48 -1.41 -7.56
CA ASP A 27 -8.70 -1.54 -9.00
C ASP A 27 -8.43 -2.97 -9.48
N LEU A 28 -7.33 -3.58 -9.02
CA LEU A 28 -7.00 -4.97 -9.32
C LEU A 28 -8.06 -5.92 -8.75
N ASN A 29 -8.53 -5.68 -7.52
CA ASN A 29 -9.59 -6.50 -6.92
C ASN A 29 -10.91 -6.40 -7.71
N THR A 30 -11.25 -5.20 -8.19
CA THR A 30 -12.44 -4.96 -9.02
C THR A 30 -12.31 -5.64 -10.38
N LEU A 31 -11.14 -5.57 -11.00
CA LEU A 31 -10.84 -6.27 -12.25
C LEU A 31 -11.01 -7.79 -12.09
N ALA A 32 -10.42 -8.35 -11.04
CA ALA A 32 -10.45 -9.78 -10.77
C ALA A 32 -11.85 -10.29 -10.42
N SER A 33 -12.60 -9.56 -9.59
CA SER A 33 -13.90 -10.00 -9.06
C SER A 33 -15.07 -9.76 -10.02
N ASN A 34 -15.00 -8.74 -10.87
CA ASN A 34 -16.12 -8.38 -11.73
C ASN A 34 -15.83 -8.75 -13.19
N LYS A 35 -14.89 -8.04 -13.81
CA LYS A 35 -14.66 -8.13 -15.26
C LYS A 35 -14.13 -9.52 -15.64
N PHE A 36 -13.08 -9.97 -14.95
CA PHE A 36 -12.45 -11.25 -15.23
C PHE A 36 -13.41 -12.42 -14.99
N ASP A 37 -14.06 -12.45 -13.82
CA ASP A 37 -15.01 -13.51 -13.48
C ASP A 37 -16.17 -13.60 -14.49
N THR A 38 -16.77 -12.46 -14.85
CA THR A 38 -17.83 -12.39 -15.88
C THR A 38 -17.35 -12.94 -17.23
N THR A 39 -16.14 -12.56 -17.67
CA THR A 39 -15.56 -13.09 -18.92
C THR A 39 -15.35 -14.60 -18.84
N MET A 40 -14.84 -15.12 -17.73
CA MET A 40 -14.61 -16.55 -17.53
C MET A 40 -15.92 -17.35 -17.52
N GLN A 41 -16.98 -16.83 -16.90
CA GLN A 41 -18.31 -17.43 -16.91
C GLN A 41 -18.91 -17.47 -18.32
N SER A 42 -18.79 -16.37 -19.08
CA SER A 42 -19.26 -16.30 -20.47
C SER A 42 -18.50 -17.26 -21.40
N LEU A 43 -17.18 -17.38 -21.24
CA LEU A 43 -16.38 -18.38 -21.95
C LEU A 43 -16.83 -19.80 -21.60
N SER A 44 -17.07 -20.06 -20.31
CA SER A 44 -17.50 -21.39 -19.86
C SER A 44 -18.87 -21.79 -20.42
N SER A 45 -19.80 -20.84 -20.61
CA SER A 45 -21.12 -21.15 -21.15
C SER A 45 -21.11 -21.45 -22.65
N ASN A 46 -20.27 -20.75 -23.43
CA ASN A 46 -20.25 -20.82 -24.89
C ASN A 46 -19.19 -21.77 -25.47
N TRP A 47 -18.08 -21.99 -24.76
CA TRP A 47 -16.98 -22.82 -25.24
C TRP A 47 -16.83 -24.10 -24.42
N LYS A 48 -17.02 -25.25 -25.07
CA LYS A 48 -17.02 -26.58 -24.45
C LYS A 48 -15.87 -27.44 -24.98
N GLY A 49 -15.57 -28.50 -24.23
CA GLY A 49 -14.52 -29.49 -24.54
C GLY A 49 -13.27 -29.33 -23.70
N ASP A 50 -12.33 -30.25 -23.87
CA ASP A 50 -11.14 -30.37 -23.01
C ASP A 50 -10.23 -29.15 -23.02
N SER A 51 -10.08 -28.51 -24.18
CA SER A 51 -9.29 -27.28 -24.31
C SER A 51 -9.91 -26.13 -23.54
N ALA A 52 -11.24 -25.98 -23.59
CA ALA A 52 -11.97 -24.98 -22.80
C ALA A 52 -11.75 -25.24 -21.31
N ASN A 53 -11.93 -26.49 -20.85
CA ASN A 53 -11.71 -26.87 -19.45
C ASN A 53 -10.29 -26.54 -18.95
N LYS A 54 -9.25 -26.81 -19.76
CA LYS A 54 -7.86 -26.48 -19.42
C LYS A 54 -7.65 -24.96 -19.34
N TYR A 55 -8.24 -24.20 -20.25
CA TYR A 55 -8.15 -22.74 -20.23
C TYR A 55 -8.85 -22.13 -19.00
N LEU A 56 -10.07 -22.59 -18.70
CA LEU A 56 -10.83 -22.13 -17.53
C LEU A 56 -10.06 -22.36 -16.22
N LYS A 57 -9.39 -23.51 -16.08
CA LYS A 57 -8.51 -23.80 -14.93
C LYS A 57 -7.37 -22.79 -14.79
N LYS A 58 -6.71 -22.43 -15.90
CA LYS A 58 -5.69 -21.37 -15.89
C LYS A 58 -6.27 -20.02 -15.46
N GLY A 59 -7.51 -19.72 -15.86
CA GLY A 59 -8.21 -18.52 -15.44
C GLY A 59 -8.43 -18.45 -13.92
N VAL A 60 -8.89 -19.55 -13.31
CA VAL A 60 -9.04 -19.65 -11.84
C VAL A 60 -7.69 -19.46 -11.12
N THR A 61 -6.62 -20.05 -11.63
CA THR A 61 -5.26 -19.84 -11.10
C THR A 61 -4.85 -18.38 -11.18
N LEU A 62 -5.09 -17.71 -12.31
CA LEU A 62 -4.78 -16.29 -12.48
C LEU A 62 -5.58 -15.41 -11.52
N GLN A 63 -6.87 -15.69 -11.32
CA GLN A 63 -7.72 -14.97 -10.36
C GLN A 63 -7.20 -15.11 -8.92
N THR A 64 -6.72 -16.31 -8.56
CA THR A 64 -6.07 -16.55 -7.27
C THR A 64 -4.78 -15.72 -7.12
N TYR A 65 -3.97 -15.63 -8.16
CA TYR A 65 -2.77 -14.79 -8.17
C TYR A 65 -3.10 -13.30 -8.06
N MET A 66 -4.13 -12.82 -8.76
CA MET A 66 -4.61 -11.43 -8.62
C MET A 66 -5.02 -11.14 -7.17
N GLY A 67 -5.79 -12.03 -6.54
CA GLY A 67 -6.16 -11.89 -5.12
C GLY A 67 -4.96 -11.91 -4.17
N THR A 68 -3.93 -12.70 -4.47
CA THR A 68 -2.67 -12.71 -3.71
C THR A 68 -1.91 -11.40 -3.87
N SER A 69 -1.82 -10.85 -5.09
CA SER A 69 -1.21 -9.56 -5.36
C SER A 69 -1.92 -8.42 -4.62
N VAL A 70 -3.25 -8.42 -4.57
CA VAL A 70 -4.03 -7.43 -3.79
C VAL A 70 -3.64 -7.47 -2.31
N LYS A 71 -3.56 -8.66 -1.70
CA LYS A 71 -3.14 -8.82 -0.30
C LYS A 71 -1.73 -8.30 -0.04
N ASN A 72 -0.82 -8.59 -0.97
CA ASN A 72 0.57 -8.12 -0.88
C ASN A 72 0.65 -6.58 -0.98
N LEU A 73 -0.10 -5.97 -1.90
CA LEU A 73 -0.16 -4.51 -2.03
C LEU A 73 -0.67 -3.84 -0.75
N ASN A 74 -1.78 -4.33 -0.19
CA ASN A 74 -2.31 -3.80 1.08
C ASN A 74 -1.27 -3.93 2.21
N THR A 75 -0.57 -5.07 2.28
CA THR A 75 0.51 -5.28 3.27
C THR A 75 1.65 -4.28 3.10
N VAL A 76 2.03 -3.95 1.85
CA VAL A 76 3.05 -2.93 1.56
C VAL A 76 2.58 -1.55 1.99
N ALA A 77 1.34 -1.17 1.67
CA ALA A 77 0.77 0.12 2.08
C ALA A 77 0.75 0.28 3.62
N ASP A 78 0.33 -0.77 4.34
CA ASP A 78 0.34 -0.78 5.81
C ASP A 78 1.75 -0.66 6.39
N ASN A 79 2.73 -1.34 5.80
CA ASN A 79 4.12 -1.23 6.21
C ASN A 79 4.67 0.17 5.98
N ILE A 80 4.34 0.82 4.86
CA ILE A 80 4.73 2.22 4.59
C ILE A 80 4.18 3.14 5.68
N ARG A 81 2.88 3.02 6.00
CA ARG A 81 2.25 3.82 7.08
C ARG A 81 2.94 3.59 8.43
N ALA A 82 3.21 2.34 8.77
CA ALA A 82 3.84 1.98 10.04
C ALA A 82 5.28 2.54 10.15
N VAL A 83 6.07 2.42 9.08
CA VAL A 83 7.44 2.96 9.06
C VAL A 83 7.42 4.49 9.08
N ALA A 84 6.57 5.13 8.27
CA ALA A 84 6.43 6.57 8.23
C ALA A 84 6.08 7.14 9.62
N LYS A 85 5.14 6.51 10.34
CA LYS A 85 4.77 6.92 11.69
C LYS A 85 5.94 6.82 12.67
N ARG A 86 6.68 5.71 12.63
CA ARG A 86 7.86 5.52 13.49
C ARG A 86 8.94 6.56 13.24
N ILE A 87 9.20 6.90 11.98
CA ILE A 87 10.18 7.93 11.60
C ILE A 87 9.71 9.29 12.11
N TYR A 88 8.46 9.66 11.85
CA TYR A 88 7.88 10.92 12.32
C TYR A 88 8.01 11.09 13.85
N GLU A 89 7.62 10.08 14.62
CA GLU A 89 7.72 10.09 16.08
C GLU A 89 9.17 10.24 16.56
N ALA A 90 10.11 9.51 15.92
CA ALA A 90 11.53 9.59 16.26
C ALA A 90 12.15 10.96 15.94
N GLU A 91 11.82 11.55 14.78
CA GLU A 91 12.30 12.88 14.39
C GLU A 91 11.74 13.98 15.30
N MET A 92 10.46 13.89 15.64
CA MET A 92 9.80 14.83 16.56
C MET A 92 10.42 14.79 17.95
N GLU A 93 10.71 13.60 18.49
CA GLU A 93 11.39 13.47 19.78
C GLU A 93 12.83 14.00 19.75
N ALA A 94 13.59 13.67 18.69
CA ALA A 94 14.94 14.19 18.51
C ALA A 94 14.98 15.72 18.46
N LYS A 95 14.00 16.32 17.76
CA LYS A 95 13.81 17.78 17.71
C LYS A 95 13.51 18.35 19.09
N ARG A 96 12.56 17.76 19.83
CA ARG A 96 12.19 18.20 21.18
C ARG A 96 13.39 18.19 22.14
N ILE A 97 14.22 17.14 22.08
CA ILE A 97 15.43 17.00 22.89
C ILE A 97 16.44 18.11 22.57
N ALA A 98 16.67 18.42 21.29
CA ALA A 98 17.63 19.47 20.93
C ALA A 98 17.15 20.86 21.35
N GLU A 99 15.86 21.17 21.15
CA GLU A 99 15.29 22.44 21.60
C GLU A 99 15.37 22.59 23.12
N ALA A 100 15.19 21.51 23.88
CA ALA A 100 15.39 21.53 25.32
C ALA A 100 16.86 21.79 25.70
N ARG A 101 17.82 21.19 25.00
CA ARG A 101 19.25 21.43 25.20
C ARG A 101 19.63 22.87 24.89
N GLU A 102 19.15 23.43 23.78
CA GLU A 102 19.37 24.83 23.41
C GLU A 102 18.83 25.80 24.48
N ARG A 103 17.61 25.58 24.96
CA ARG A 103 17.02 26.39 26.05
C ARG A 103 17.87 26.32 27.33
N SER A 104 18.32 25.13 27.72
CA SER A 104 19.15 24.93 28.92
C SER A 104 20.55 25.54 28.80
N HIS A 105 21.07 25.70 27.59
CA HIS A 105 22.35 26.34 27.34
C HIS A 105 22.23 27.87 27.39
N LYS A 106 21.16 28.43 26.81
CA LYS A 106 20.86 29.87 26.84
C LYS A 106 20.55 30.39 28.24
N SER A 107 20.01 29.56 29.15
CA SER A 107 19.71 29.98 30.53
C SER A 107 20.91 30.02 31.48
N LYS A 108 22.10 29.58 31.02
CA LYS A 108 23.34 29.54 31.82
C LYS A 108 24.35 30.63 31.42
N GLN A 109 24.05 31.42 30.39
CA GLN A 109 24.79 32.62 29.99
C GLN A 109 24.05 33.86 30.46
#